data_AF-A0A1L8V0A3-F1
#
_entry.id   AF-A0A1L8V0A3-F1
#
_cell.length_a   1.000
_cell.length_b   1.000
_cell.length_c   1.000
_cell.angle_alpha   90.00
_cell.angle_beta   90.00
_cell.angle_gamma   90.00
#
_symmetry.space_group_name_H-M   'P 1'
#
loop_
_entity.id
_entity.type
_entity.pdbx_description
1 polymer ?
#
loop_
_entity_poly.entity_id
_entity_poly.type
_entity_poly.pdbx_seq_one_letter_code
_entity_poly.pdbx_strand_id
1 'polypeptide(L)'
;MKDWKNGFWESDLDHGYELFIEKRVHGYLFTKEKIIAKVTEENNKEYDVLVQLTDDDQFYGLSCSCSHEDTGHCPHVVAILFKYEQEKEQEKANELVKLISYANEQDIQDFLLNVLKENQELTQRFQEHTAIKNIDDYDKMIVILEKHTHYSGSNIHDRTLQNINKELSEFLNSLIDTSIEKKQILHAFELMNRIVEHFDLSKVHNVENDISLIMHHCYSLWKKLLRHASEPEKQRIYSKLSTKISSAGQSSFYIQQILHEEFPEQYFDQDQQKLDQTSENGGHFNYKNKRLLSIRQMENLNYTDNQIHQRARESWQSPTIRSQYIDYLMQKRAYEEAITVLNESIVLDQHSSDMVTLHRYALKNLYHKLGKKELYAEQILHLLLEGETVDMNLIHQLKKTYSIDQWEEVRENLFEKLKYRTDVGLFYSKERRYDLLLDYVLKSPGLEEASRYFSFLRKQFPEALLQKYEYELRRMAAETTTRLRYHKMALLIAEMATLPSSTISVQLLIKELKEKYPRRKAMLEELKKLEKTYK
;
A
#
# COMPACT_ATOMS: atom_id res chain seq x y z
N MET A 1 10.09 -1.23 50.13
CA MET A 1 9.48 -0.96 51.46
C MET A 1 9.74 -2.21 52.30
N LYS A 2 10.22 -2.11 53.55
CA LYS A 2 10.20 -3.29 54.44
C LYS A 2 8.74 -3.67 54.67
N ASP A 3 8.50 -4.96 54.78
CA ASP A 3 7.20 -5.61 54.69
C ASP A 3 6.25 -5.20 55.84
N TRP A 4 5.65 -4.02 55.71
CA TRP A 4 4.75 -3.40 56.70
C TRP A 4 3.53 -4.27 56.99
N LYS A 5 3.19 -5.16 56.06
CA LYS A 5 2.11 -6.13 56.18
C LYS A 5 2.30 -7.04 57.40
N ASN A 6 3.54 -7.33 57.80
CA ASN A 6 3.84 -8.13 59.00
C ASN A 6 3.44 -7.44 60.32
N GLY A 7 3.11 -6.15 60.30
CA GLY A 7 2.62 -5.41 61.46
C GLY A 7 1.11 -5.54 61.72
N PHE A 8 0.35 -6.15 60.81
CA PHE A 8 -1.12 -6.23 60.87
C PHE A 8 -1.59 -7.68 60.96
N TRP A 9 -2.74 -7.91 61.61
CA TRP A 9 -3.40 -9.21 61.57
C TRP A 9 -3.94 -9.48 60.15
N GLU A 10 -3.99 -10.75 59.77
CA GLU A 10 -4.46 -11.18 58.45
C GLU A 10 -5.89 -10.68 58.14
N SER A 11 -6.77 -10.68 59.15
CA SER A 11 -8.13 -10.13 59.02
C SER A 11 -8.15 -8.62 58.74
N ASP A 12 -7.20 -7.86 59.29
CA ASP A 12 -7.09 -6.42 59.05
C ASP A 12 -6.50 -6.13 57.67
N LEU A 13 -5.57 -6.98 57.22
CA LEU A 13 -5.00 -6.92 55.88
C LEU A 13 -6.05 -7.14 54.80
N ASP A 14 -6.87 -8.19 54.96
CA ASP A 14 -7.91 -8.55 54.00
C ASP A 14 -8.99 -7.46 53.92
N HIS A 15 -9.49 -7.01 55.07
CA HIS A 15 -10.53 -5.98 55.08
C HIS A 15 -10.00 -4.61 54.62
N GLY A 16 -8.77 -4.26 55.00
CA GLY A 16 -8.13 -3.04 54.51
C GLY A 16 -7.88 -3.06 53.00
N TYR A 17 -7.50 -4.22 52.45
CA TYR A 17 -7.37 -4.41 51.01
C TYR A 17 -8.72 -4.27 50.29
N GLU A 18 -9.79 -4.82 50.85
CA GLU A 18 -11.16 -4.67 50.34
C GLU A 18 -11.58 -3.20 50.29
N LEU A 19 -11.41 -2.44 51.38
CA LEU A 19 -11.69 -1.00 51.42
C LEU A 19 -10.88 -0.22 50.38
N PHE A 20 -9.63 -0.61 50.11
CA PHE A 20 -8.80 -0.02 49.05
C PHE A 20 -9.35 -0.33 47.65
N ILE A 21 -9.68 -1.59 47.35
CA ILE A 21 -10.22 -2.02 46.04
C ILE A 21 -11.58 -1.37 45.77
N GLU A 22 -12.43 -1.24 46.80
CA GLU A 22 -13.71 -0.54 46.74
C GLU A 22 -13.58 0.99 46.61
N LYS A 23 -12.35 1.52 46.58
CA LYS A 23 -12.03 2.95 46.46
C LYS A 23 -12.62 3.78 47.60
N ARG A 24 -12.67 3.24 48.82
CA ARG A 24 -13.22 3.90 50.03
C ARG A 24 -12.26 4.89 50.70
N VAL A 25 -11.06 5.08 50.13
CA VAL A 25 -10.04 6.02 50.62
C VAL A 25 -10.19 7.37 49.90
N HIS A 26 -10.39 8.42 50.67
CA HIS A 26 -10.74 9.76 50.18
C HIS A 26 -9.95 10.87 50.90
N GLY A 27 -9.91 12.06 50.29
CA GLY A 27 -9.36 13.26 50.94
C GLY A 27 -7.91 13.12 51.40
N TYR A 28 -7.08 12.39 50.64
CA TYR A 28 -5.73 12.02 51.04
C TYR A 28 -4.68 13.08 50.69
N LEU A 29 -3.67 13.19 51.54
CA LEU A 29 -2.47 14.02 51.38
C LEU A 29 -1.25 13.16 51.73
N PHE A 30 -0.43 12.86 50.72
CA PHE A 30 0.85 12.16 50.90
C PHE A 30 1.99 13.18 50.89
N THR A 31 2.76 13.23 51.97
CA THR A 31 4.00 14.00 52.05
C THR A 31 5.14 13.09 52.47
N LYS A 32 6.39 13.58 52.37
CA LYS A 32 7.58 12.82 52.80
C LYS A 32 7.57 12.44 54.28
N GLU A 33 6.88 13.23 55.11
CA GLU A 33 6.88 13.10 56.57
C GLU A 33 5.58 12.49 57.12
N LYS A 34 4.47 12.58 56.37
CA LYS A 34 3.16 12.10 56.83
C LYS A 34 2.20 11.79 55.70
N ILE A 35 1.27 10.90 56.00
CA ILE A 35 0.14 10.53 55.18
C ILE A 35 -1.13 10.84 55.99
N ILE A 36 -2.02 11.63 55.42
CA ILE A 36 -3.32 11.94 56.02
C ILE A 36 -4.38 11.50 55.02
N ALA A 37 -5.39 10.74 55.45
CA ALA A 37 -6.49 10.35 54.58
C ALA A 37 -7.74 10.00 55.39
N LYS A 38 -8.87 9.94 54.69
CA LYS A 38 -10.14 9.48 55.24
C LYS A 38 -10.52 8.14 54.63
N VAL A 39 -11.09 7.25 55.44
CA VAL A 39 -11.63 5.96 54.96
C VAL A 39 -13.09 5.84 55.37
N THR A 40 -13.95 5.47 54.43
CA THR A 40 -15.39 5.32 54.67
C THR A 40 -15.80 3.85 54.71
N GLU A 41 -16.42 3.40 55.80
CA GLU A 41 -16.98 2.03 55.91
C GLU A 41 -18.36 1.91 55.24
N GLU A 42 -18.86 0.67 55.07
CA GLU A 42 -20.19 0.37 54.50
C GLU A 42 -21.36 1.08 55.21
N ASN A 43 -21.19 1.39 56.49
CA ASN A 43 -22.16 2.11 57.31
C ASN A 43 -22.13 3.65 57.12
N ASN A 44 -21.39 4.16 56.13
CA ASN A 44 -21.14 5.58 55.85
C ASN A 44 -20.45 6.35 57.00
N LYS A 45 -19.78 5.66 57.93
CA LYS A 45 -18.91 6.34 58.90
C LYS A 45 -17.56 6.63 58.25
N GLU A 46 -17.07 7.84 58.46
CA GLU A 46 -15.74 8.27 58.03
C GLU A 46 -14.76 8.19 59.19
N TYR A 47 -13.58 7.66 58.90
CA TYR A 47 -12.47 7.58 59.84
C TYR A 47 -11.28 8.38 59.28
N ASP A 48 -10.88 9.40 60.04
CA ASP A 48 -9.61 10.11 59.82
C ASP A 48 -8.44 9.24 60.24
N VAL A 49 -7.45 9.15 59.36
CA VAL A 49 -6.23 8.36 59.55
C VAL A 49 -5.02 9.23 59.28
N LEU A 50 -4.03 9.14 60.17
CA LEU A 50 -2.73 9.77 60.05
C LEU A 50 -1.64 8.71 60.27
N VAL A 51 -0.74 8.62 59.30
CA VAL A 51 0.46 7.77 59.32
C VAL A 51 1.69 8.66 59.21
N GLN A 52 2.67 8.49 60.10
CA GLN A 52 3.90 9.27 60.14
C GLN A 52 5.08 8.45 59.59
N LEU A 53 5.88 9.09 58.75
CA LEU A 53 6.98 8.50 57.98
C LEU A 53 8.33 9.06 58.44
N THR A 54 9.34 8.19 58.54
CA THR A 54 10.74 8.64 58.61
C THR A 54 11.29 8.93 57.21
N ASP A 55 12.46 9.59 57.15
CA ASP A 55 13.16 9.89 55.90
C ASP A 55 13.47 8.63 55.04
N ASP A 56 13.52 7.45 55.66
CA ASP A 56 13.73 6.14 55.02
C ASP A 56 12.42 5.41 54.67
N ASP A 57 11.29 6.11 54.57
CA ASP A 57 9.95 5.56 54.29
C ASP A 57 9.49 4.50 55.32
N GLN A 58 9.92 4.58 56.58
CA GLN A 58 9.44 3.67 57.64
C GLN A 58 8.34 4.33 58.47
N PHE A 59 7.27 3.57 58.74
CA PHE A 59 6.18 4.03 59.58
C PHE A 59 6.59 3.95 61.05
N TYR A 60 6.52 5.07 61.77
CA TYR A 60 6.84 5.11 63.21
C TYR A 60 5.66 5.54 64.09
N GLY A 61 4.61 6.09 63.48
CA GLY A 61 3.38 6.48 64.16
C GLY A 61 2.16 6.20 63.30
N LEU A 62 1.21 5.42 63.83
CA LEU A 62 -0.07 5.12 63.20
C LEU A 62 -1.18 5.64 64.10
N SER A 63 -2.12 6.39 63.55
CA SER A 63 -3.28 6.88 64.30
C SER A 63 -4.52 6.84 63.42
N CYS A 64 -5.61 6.34 63.99
CA CYS A 64 -6.90 6.28 63.34
C CYS A 64 -7.98 6.67 64.34
N SER A 65 -8.98 7.41 63.89
CA SER A 65 -10.13 7.82 64.71
C SER A 65 -11.13 6.68 64.99
N CYS A 66 -10.84 5.46 64.56
CA CYS A 66 -11.66 4.28 64.87
C CYS A 66 -11.47 3.86 66.33
N SER A 67 -12.52 3.34 66.95
CA SER A 67 -12.51 2.83 68.33
C SER A 67 -11.78 1.49 68.53
N HIS A 68 -10.96 1.08 67.57
CA HIS A 68 -10.16 -0.14 67.64
C HIS A 68 -8.97 0.08 68.59
N GLU A 69 -8.70 -0.90 69.46
CA GLU A 69 -7.76 -0.85 70.59
C GLU A 69 -6.43 -0.14 70.29
N ASP A 70 -6.30 1.10 70.79
CA ASP A 70 -5.13 1.91 71.21
C ASP A 70 -3.76 1.80 70.49
N THR A 71 -3.67 1.18 69.33
CA THR A 71 -2.37 0.92 68.66
C THR A 71 -2.28 1.42 67.23
N GLY A 72 -3.36 1.97 66.66
CA GLY A 72 -3.35 2.45 65.27
C GLY A 72 -3.17 1.36 64.21
N HIS A 73 -3.26 0.07 64.59
CA HIS A 73 -3.23 -1.07 63.67
C HIS A 73 -4.66 -1.48 63.37
N CYS A 74 -5.23 -0.96 62.28
CA CYS A 74 -6.61 -1.23 61.89
C CYS A 74 -6.75 -1.33 60.35
N PRO A 75 -7.86 -1.88 59.84
CA PRO A 75 -8.10 -2.03 58.41
C PRO A 75 -8.05 -0.70 57.63
N HIS A 76 -8.47 0.40 58.26
CA HIS A 76 -8.42 1.73 57.65
C HIS A 76 -7.00 2.19 57.32
N VAL A 77 -6.04 1.91 58.21
CA VAL A 77 -4.63 2.22 57.99
C VAL A 77 -4.08 1.36 56.86
N VAL A 78 -4.39 0.07 56.83
CA VAL A 78 -4.01 -0.85 55.75
C VAL A 78 -4.49 -0.34 54.39
N ALA A 79 -5.74 0.10 54.27
CA ALA A 79 -6.31 0.60 53.02
C ALA A 79 -5.51 1.79 52.46
N ILE A 80 -5.05 2.68 53.36
CA ILE A 80 -4.23 3.84 52.99
C ILE A 80 -2.82 3.43 52.60
N LEU A 81 -2.24 2.43 53.25
CA LEU A 81 -0.91 1.92 52.91
C LEU A 81 -0.88 1.28 51.52
N PHE A 82 -1.92 0.51 51.15
CA PHE A 82 -2.09 0.02 49.78
C PHE A 82 -2.27 1.16 48.77
N LYS A 83 -3.05 2.18 49.13
CA LYS A 83 -3.22 3.38 48.28
C LYS A 83 -1.90 4.14 48.09
N TYR A 84 -1.10 4.27 49.13
CA TYR A 84 0.21 4.91 49.08
C TYR A 84 1.22 4.12 48.23
N GLU A 85 1.26 2.79 48.33
CA GLU A 85 2.11 1.95 47.46
C GLU A 85 1.74 2.12 45.98
N GLN A 86 0.44 2.11 45.64
CA GLN A 86 -0.04 2.32 44.28
C GLN A 86 0.41 3.68 43.71
N GLU A 87 0.27 4.76 44.50
CA GLU A 87 0.62 6.12 44.07
C GLU A 87 2.14 6.27 43.90
N LYS A 88 2.94 5.61 44.75
CA LYS A 88 4.40 5.60 44.64
C LYS A 88 4.91 4.82 43.42
N GLU A 89 4.25 3.71 43.07
CA GLU A 89 4.54 2.99 41.83
C GLU A 89 4.18 3.82 40.59
N GLN A 90 3.04 4.55 40.64
CA GLN A 90 2.66 5.48 39.59
C GLN A 90 3.63 6.66 39.47
N GLU A 91 4.14 7.20 40.59
CA GLU A 91 5.13 8.27 40.60
C GLU A 91 6.46 7.81 39.96
N LYS A 92 6.96 6.62 40.32
CA LYS A 92 8.15 6.03 39.67
C LYS A 92 7.94 5.77 38.18
N ALA A 93 6.78 5.25 37.80
CA ALA A 93 6.45 5.07 36.39
C ALA A 93 6.42 6.42 35.65
N ASN A 94 5.87 7.46 36.27
CA ASN A 94 5.85 8.82 35.72
C ASN A 94 7.25 9.44 35.65
N GLU A 95 8.15 9.16 36.59
CA GLU A 95 9.56 9.58 36.52
C GLU A 95 10.30 8.88 35.38
N LEU A 96 10.08 7.58 35.17
CA LEU A 96 10.64 6.85 34.04
C LEU A 96 10.09 7.38 32.70
N VAL A 97 8.79 7.68 32.63
CA VAL A 97 8.17 8.32 31.46
C VAL A 97 8.80 9.70 31.21
N LYS A 98 9.06 10.49 32.25
CA LYS A 98 9.78 11.78 32.13
C LYS A 98 11.20 11.58 31.60
N LEU A 99 11.98 10.66 32.18
CA LEU A 99 13.34 10.33 31.73
C LEU A 99 13.37 9.92 30.25
N ILE A 100 12.45 9.06 29.83
CA ILE A 100 12.32 8.64 28.44
C ILE A 100 11.89 9.81 27.55
N SER A 101 11.01 10.70 28.01
CA SER A 101 10.56 11.87 27.25
C SER A 101 11.66 12.91 26.99
N TYR A 102 12.72 12.93 27.80
CA TYR A 102 13.88 13.81 27.59
C TYR A 102 14.90 13.22 26.61
N ALA A 103 14.84 11.91 26.34
CA ALA A 103 15.74 11.26 25.39
C ALA A 103 15.20 11.42 23.95
N ASN A 104 16.10 11.68 23.00
CA ASN A 104 15.71 11.71 21.59
C ASN A 104 15.61 10.28 21.03
N GLU A 105 14.99 10.14 19.85
CA GLU A 105 14.70 8.83 19.25
C GLU A 105 15.98 8.03 18.94
N GLN A 106 17.09 8.70 18.64
CA GLN A 106 18.39 8.07 18.36
C GLN A 106 19.04 7.53 19.64
N ASP A 107 19.03 8.29 20.74
CA ASP A 107 19.58 7.87 22.03
C ASP A 107 18.83 6.65 22.58
N ILE A 108 17.51 6.61 22.40
CA ILE A 108 16.66 5.47 22.78
C ILE A 108 17.02 4.25 21.92
N GLN A 109 17.16 4.42 20.60
CA GLN A 109 17.52 3.32 19.70
C GLN A 109 18.91 2.75 20.00
N ASP A 110 19.90 3.61 20.22
CA ASP A 110 21.27 3.19 20.50
C ASP A 110 21.37 2.49 21.86
N PHE A 111 20.71 3.03 22.89
CA PHE A 111 20.63 2.38 24.20
C PHE A 111 19.93 1.02 24.11
N LEU A 112 18.78 0.97 23.43
CA LEU A 112 18.04 -0.27 23.23
C LEU A 112 18.86 -1.31 22.47
N LEU A 113 19.56 -0.93 21.40
CA LEU A 113 20.45 -1.81 20.66
C LEU A 113 21.55 -2.40 21.56
N ASN A 114 22.13 -1.59 22.44
CA ASN A 114 23.15 -2.07 23.37
C ASN A 114 22.55 -3.06 24.39
N VAL A 115 21.41 -2.72 25.00
CA VAL A 115 20.73 -3.59 25.97
C VAL A 115 20.28 -4.91 25.35
N LEU A 116 19.73 -4.89 24.12
CA LEU A 116 19.30 -6.10 23.43
C LEU A 116 20.50 -6.97 23.03
N LYS A 117 21.63 -6.38 22.60
CA LYS A 117 22.87 -7.14 22.34
C LYS A 117 23.41 -7.82 23.60
N GLU A 118 23.30 -7.17 24.75
CA GLU A 118 23.81 -7.68 26.02
C GLU A 118 22.87 -8.70 26.67
N ASN A 119 21.57 -8.68 26.35
CA ASN A 119 20.57 -9.52 26.99
C ASN A 119 19.63 -10.22 25.98
N GLN A 120 19.86 -11.51 25.81
CA GLN A 120 19.10 -12.36 24.89
C GLN A 120 17.64 -12.59 25.32
N GLU A 121 17.36 -12.62 26.62
CA GLU A 121 16.00 -12.77 27.15
C GLU A 121 15.17 -11.51 26.88
N LEU A 122 15.78 -10.33 27.04
CA LEU A 122 15.16 -9.07 26.64
C LEU A 122 14.98 -8.97 25.12
N THR A 123 15.91 -9.50 24.33
CA THR A 123 15.75 -9.63 22.87
C THR A 123 14.53 -10.47 22.52
N GLN A 124 14.36 -11.63 23.14
CA GLN A 124 13.21 -12.49 22.88
C GLN A 124 11.90 -11.81 23.29
N ARG A 125 11.85 -11.21 24.48
CA ARG A 125 10.67 -10.46 24.96
C ARG A 125 10.36 -9.26 24.07
N PHE A 126 11.38 -8.56 23.58
CA PHE A 126 11.22 -7.43 22.66
C PHE A 126 10.71 -7.90 21.28
N GLN A 127 11.20 -9.03 20.77
CA GLN A 127 10.69 -9.65 19.53
C GLN A 127 9.23 -10.10 19.65
N GLU A 128 8.86 -10.68 20.79
CA GLU A 128 7.47 -11.05 21.10
C GLU A 128 6.56 -9.82 21.18
N HIS A 129 7.07 -8.71 21.73
CA HIS A 129 6.30 -7.48 21.92
C HIS A 129 6.18 -6.61 20.65
N THR A 130 7.18 -6.62 19.77
CA THR A 130 7.21 -5.78 18.55
C THR A 130 6.53 -6.39 17.34
N ALA A 131 5.97 -7.60 17.46
CA ALA A 131 5.30 -8.31 16.37
C ALA A 131 6.16 -8.45 15.09
N ILE A 132 7.50 -8.48 15.18
CA ILE A 132 8.36 -8.83 14.05
C ILE A 132 8.57 -10.35 14.09
N LYS A 133 7.68 -11.10 13.42
CA LYS A 133 7.72 -12.58 13.41
C LYS A 133 8.50 -13.19 12.25
N ASN A 134 8.95 -12.43 11.25
CA ASN A 134 9.52 -13.02 10.03
C ASN A 134 10.86 -12.37 9.64
N ILE A 135 11.95 -12.82 10.29
CA ILE A 135 13.31 -12.67 9.73
C ILE A 135 13.39 -13.35 8.35
N ASP A 136 12.62 -14.43 8.16
CA ASP A 136 12.51 -15.19 6.90
C ASP A 136 12.01 -14.35 5.71
N ASP A 137 11.12 -13.37 5.91
CA ASP A 137 10.64 -12.50 4.83
C ASP A 137 11.73 -11.50 4.39
N TYR A 138 12.56 -11.06 5.33
CA TYR A 138 13.69 -10.18 5.04
C TYR A 138 14.80 -10.92 4.27
N ASP A 139 15.12 -12.15 4.68
CA ASP A 139 16.09 -12.99 3.99
C ASP A 139 15.62 -13.36 2.58
N LYS A 140 14.33 -13.70 2.42
CA LYS A 140 13.71 -13.92 1.10
C LYS A 140 13.76 -12.69 0.21
N MET A 141 13.47 -11.51 0.76
CA MET A 141 13.56 -10.24 0.05
C MET A 141 14.99 -10.01 -0.46
N ILE A 142 16.01 -10.17 0.40
CA ILE A 142 17.42 -10.00 0.02
C ILE A 142 17.79 -10.95 -1.12
N VAL A 143 17.44 -12.24 -1.02
CA VAL A 143 17.75 -13.22 -2.07
C VAL A 143 17.13 -12.83 -3.42
N ILE A 144 15.91 -12.30 -3.44
CA ILE A 144 15.25 -11.84 -4.68
C ILE A 144 15.95 -10.60 -5.25
N LEU A 145 16.34 -9.65 -4.39
CA LEU A 145 17.03 -8.42 -4.80
C LEU A 145 18.49 -8.68 -5.27
N GLU A 146 19.18 -9.63 -4.66
CA GLU A 146 20.51 -10.09 -5.10
C GLU A 146 20.45 -10.77 -6.47
N LYS A 147 19.43 -11.61 -6.74
CA LYS A 147 19.18 -12.11 -8.10
C LYS A 147 18.98 -10.94 -9.06
N HIS A 148 18.12 -10.00 -8.72
CA HIS A 148 17.81 -8.85 -9.58
C HIS A 148 19.08 -8.05 -9.96
N THR A 149 19.91 -7.68 -8.97
CA THR A 149 21.17 -6.94 -9.20
C THR A 149 22.23 -7.70 -9.97
N HIS A 150 22.31 -9.02 -9.80
CA HIS A 150 23.26 -9.85 -10.52
C HIS A 150 22.94 -9.92 -12.02
N TYR A 151 21.64 -9.94 -12.36
CA TYR A 151 21.18 -10.04 -13.75
C TYR A 151 20.99 -8.68 -14.43
N SER A 152 20.92 -7.57 -13.67
CA SER A 152 20.68 -6.22 -14.20
C SER A 152 21.87 -5.57 -14.94
N GLY A 153 23.04 -6.20 -14.96
CA GLY A 153 24.27 -5.70 -15.60
C GLY A 153 24.84 -6.61 -16.70
N SER A 154 24.12 -7.66 -17.10
CA SER A 154 24.59 -8.64 -18.10
C SER A 154 23.63 -8.68 -19.30
N ASN A 155 24.15 -8.95 -20.50
CA ASN A 155 23.39 -9.09 -21.76
C ASN A 155 22.47 -10.34 -21.74
N ILE A 156 21.53 -10.41 -20.80
CA ILE A 156 20.68 -11.56 -20.53
C ILE A 156 19.23 -11.22 -20.90
N HIS A 157 18.59 -12.16 -21.61
CA HIS A 157 17.22 -12.09 -22.15
C HIS A 157 16.16 -11.63 -21.13
N ASP A 158 15.28 -10.72 -21.56
CA ASP A 158 14.08 -10.19 -20.87
C ASP A 158 13.31 -11.20 -20.01
N ARG A 159 13.25 -12.47 -20.42
CA ARG A 159 12.52 -13.54 -19.71
C ARG A 159 13.04 -13.83 -18.30
N THR A 160 14.33 -13.66 -18.04
CA THR A 160 14.90 -13.91 -16.71
C THR A 160 14.52 -12.79 -15.74
N LEU A 161 14.58 -11.53 -16.20
CA LEU A 161 14.14 -10.37 -15.44
C LEU A 161 12.62 -10.39 -15.22
N GLN A 162 11.83 -10.76 -16.22
CA GLN A 162 10.38 -10.95 -16.08
C GLN A 162 10.03 -12.01 -15.03
N ASN A 163 10.78 -13.11 -14.96
CA ASN A 163 10.56 -14.14 -13.92
C ASN A 163 10.92 -13.63 -12.53
N ILE A 164 12.00 -12.85 -12.39
CA ILE A 164 12.39 -12.23 -11.11
C ILE A 164 11.36 -11.19 -10.69
N ASN A 165 10.85 -10.37 -11.62
CA ASN A 165 9.80 -9.38 -11.37
C ASN A 165 8.48 -10.05 -10.94
N LYS A 166 8.17 -11.21 -11.53
CA LYS A 166 7.04 -12.04 -11.12
C LYS A 166 7.23 -12.63 -9.73
N GLU A 167 8.41 -13.21 -9.43
CA GLU A 167 8.78 -13.72 -8.10
C GLU A 167 8.66 -12.63 -7.04
N LEU A 168 9.14 -11.41 -7.35
CA LEU A 168 9.04 -10.23 -6.50
C LEU A 168 7.58 -9.79 -6.28
N SER A 169 6.76 -9.77 -7.34
CA SER A 169 5.34 -9.41 -7.24
C SER A 169 4.56 -10.43 -6.42
N GLU A 170 4.80 -11.73 -6.60
CA GLU A 170 4.19 -12.79 -5.80
C GLU A 170 4.60 -12.70 -4.33
N PHE A 171 5.88 -12.44 -4.05
CA PHE A 171 6.38 -12.18 -2.71
C PHE A 171 5.68 -10.97 -2.07
N LEU A 172 5.61 -9.84 -2.76
CA LEU A 172 4.96 -8.62 -2.28
C LEU A 172 3.46 -8.84 -1.99
N ASN A 173 2.73 -9.54 -2.86
CA ASN A 173 1.31 -9.86 -2.60
C ASN A 173 1.17 -10.74 -1.36
N SER A 174 1.96 -11.82 -1.25
CA SER A 174 1.94 -12.73 -0.11
C SER A 174 2.30 -12.02 1.19
N LEU A 175 3.30 -11.13 1.17
CA LEU A 175 3.72 -10.33 2.31
C LEU A 175 2.56 -9.45 2.77
N ILE A 176 1.93 -8.72 1.85
CA ILE A 176 0.85 -7.78 2.18
C ILE A 176 -0.38 -8.51 2.72
N ASP A 177 -0.80 -9.61 2.10
CA ASP A 177 -1.93 -10.40 2.58
C ASP A 177 -1.68 -10.97 3.98
N THR A 178 -0.51 -11.59 4.18
CA THR A 178 -0.13 -12.17 5.48
C THR A 178 -0.01 -11.09 6.57
N SER A 179 0.54 -9.93 6.24
CA SER A 179 0.70 -8.84 7.20
C SER A 179 -0.62 -8.13 7.52
N ILE A 180 -1.58 -8.08 6.58
CA ILE A 180 -2.94 -7.60 6.89
C ILE A 180 -3.62 -8.57 7.86
N GLU A 181 -3.55 -9.89 7.61
CA GLU A 181 -4.13 -10.91 8.48
C GLU A 181 -3.54 -10.86 9.90
N LYS A 182 -2.22 -10.66 10.01
CA LYS A 182 -1.49 -10.58 11.28
C LYS A 182 -1.51 -9.18 11.92
N LYS A 183 -2.16 -8.18 11.30
CA LYS A 183 -2.16 -6.76 11.73
C LYS A 183 -0.76 -6.15 11.88
N GLN A 184 0.16 -6.52 10.99
CA GLN A 184 1.56 -6.07 10.95
C GLN A 184 1.78 -5.07 9.80
N ILE A 185 0.96 -4.02 9.75
CA ILE A 185 0.88 -3.08 8.63
C ILE A 185 2.20 -2.32 8.43
N LEU A 186 2.80 -1.77 9.49
CA LEU A 186 4.05 -1.01 9.39
C LEU A 186 5.24 -1.87 8.94
N HIS A 187 5.27 -3.14 9.35
CA HIS A 187 6.34 -4.07 8.97
C HIS A 187 6.32 -4.36 7.47
N ALA A 188 5.14 -4.65 6.90
CA ALA A 188 5.00 -4.83 5.46
C ALA A 188 5.32 -3.55 4.67
N PHE A 189 4.94 -2.39 5.21
CA PHE A 189 5.29 -1.12 4.61
C PHE A 189 6.82 -0.90 4.54
N GLU A 190 7.56 -1.20 5.61
CA GLU A 190 9.02 -1.05 5.64
C GLU A 190 9.74 -1.95 4.64
N LEU A 191 9.34 -3.22 4.55
CA LEU A 191 9.90 -4.17 3.58
C LEU A 191 9.64 -3.73 2.14
N MET A 192 8.40 -3.31 1.84
CA MET A 192 8.04 -2.78 0.53
C MET A 192 8.84 -1.51 0.18
N ASN A 193 9.06 -0.63 1.16
CA ASN A 193 9.80 0.61 0.97
C ASN A 193 11.29 0.36 0.68
N ARG A 194 11.88 -0.70 1.23
CA ARG A 194 13.26 -1.13 0.91
C ARG A 194 13.38 -1.65 -0.52
N ILE A 195 12.36 -2.36 -1.00
CA ILE A 195 12.29 -2.80 -2.40
C ILE A 195 12.25 -1.56 -3.31
N VAL A 196 11.42 -0.57 -2.99
CA VAL A 196 11.36 0.69 -3.76
C VAL A 196 12.71 1.43 -3.77
N GLU A 197 13.37 1.55 -2.62
CA GLU A 197 14.72 2.15 -2.53
C GLU A 197 15.74 1.43 -3.42
N HIS A 198 15.67 0.11 -3.47
CA HIS A 198 16.55 -0.69 -4.31
C HIS A 198 16.42 -0.29 -5.78
N PHE A 199 15.19 -0.14 -6.29
CA PHE A 199 14.95 0.28 -7.67
C PHE A 199 15.38 1.72 -7.93
N ASP A 200 15.13 2.65 -7.00
CA ASP A 200 15.56 4.05 -7.13
C ASP A 200 17.07 4.25 -7.15
N LEU A 201 17.82 3.45 -6.37
CA LEU A 201 19.28 3.52 -6.29
C LEU A 201 19.99 2.72 -7.37
N SER A 202 19.31 1.73 -7.96
CA SER A 202 19.86 0.91 -9.01
C SER A 202 20.07 1.76 -10.28
N LYS A 203 21.33 2.11 -10.59
CA LYS A 203 21.74 2.69 -11.90
C LYS A 203 21.65 1.62 -13.00
N VAL A 204 20.51 0.98 -13.12
CA VAL A 204 20.32 -0.18 -13.98
C VAL A 204 19.85 0.33 -15.34
N HIS A 205 20.65 0.05 -16.37
CA HIS A 205 20.37 0.31 -17.78
C HIS A 205 19.28 -0.62 -18.37
N ASN A 206 18.27 -1.02 -17.60
CA ASN A 206 17.19 -1.88 -18.11
C ASN A 206 15.94 -1.08 -18.43
N VAL A 207 15.33 -1.49 -19.54
CA VAL A 207 14.06 -1.07 -20.15
C VAL A 207 13.11 -0.38 -19.16
N GLU A 208 12.87 0.92 -19.35
CA GLU A 208 12.03 1.81 -18.52
C GLU A 208 10.64 1.21 -18.17
N ASN A 209 10.14 0.28 -18.98
CA ASN A 209 8.84 -0.36 -18.83
C ASN A 209 8.76 -1.34 -17.64
N ASP A 210 9.82 -2.10 -17.34
CA ASP A 210 9.78 -3.13 -16.29
C ASP A 210 9.84 -2.54 -14.88
N ILE A 211 10.60 -1.45 -14.71
CA ILE A 211 10.65 -0.68 -13.45
C ILE A 211 9.28 -0.02 -13.22
N SER A 212 8.69 0.57 -14.26
CA SER A 212 7.37 1.21 -14.18
C SER A 212 6.28 0.21 -13.75
N LEU A 213 6.32 -1.03 -14.25
CA LEU A 213 5.36 -2.09 -13.87
C LEU A 213 5.47 -2.47 -12.38
N ILE A 214 6.69 -2.65 -11.85
CA ILE A 214 6.89 -2.95 -10.42
C ILE A 214 6.46 -1.76 -9.57
N MET A 215 6.79 -0.54 -9.98
CA MET A 215 6.42 0.67 -9.25
C MET A 215 4.92 0.90 -9.22
N HIS A 216 4.22 0.65 -10.32
CA HIS A 216 2.76 0.66 -10.37
C HIS A 216 2.16 -0.41 -9.45
N HIS A 217 2.76 -1.60 -9.40
CA HIS A 217 2.34 -2.66 -8.50
C HIS A 217 2.53 -2.26 -7.02
N CYS A 218 3.70 -1.72 -6.65
CA CYS A 218 3.97 -1.19 -5.32
C CYS A 218 2.97 -0.09 -4.92
N TYR A 219 2.63 0.83 -5.84
CA TYR A 219 1.59 1.84 -5.61
C TYR A 219 0.23 1.20 -5.29
N SER A 220 -0.19 0.17 -6.05
CA SER A 220 -1.44 -0.54 -5.78
C SER A 220 -1.45 -1.23 -4.40
N LEU A 221 -0.31 -1.76 -3.98
CA LEU A 221 -0.14 -2.44 -2.70
C LEU A 221 -0.06 -1.47 -1.52
N TRP A 222 0.56 -0.30 -1.69
CA TRP A 222 0.47 0.76 -0.68
C TRP A 222 -0.96 1.18 -0.43
N LYS A 223 -1.79 1.36 -1.47
CA LYS A 223 -3.22 1.67 -1.31
C LYS A 223 -3.96 0.56 -0.57
N LYS A 224 -3.67 -0.69 -0.90
CA LYS A 224 -4.24 -1.85 -0.20
C LYS A 224 -3.86 -1.83 1.29
N LEU A 225 -2.59 -1.58 1.61
CA LEU A 225 -2.08 -1.53 2.97
C LEU A 225 -2.68 -0.36 3.78
N LEU A 226 -2.79 0.83 3.18
CA LEU A 226 -3.39 2.02 3.80
C LEU A 226 -4.87 1.85 4.15
N ARG A 227 -5.63 1.09 3.34
CA ARG A 227 -7.05 0.77 3.65
C ARG A 227 -7.21 -0.07 4.91
N HIS A 228 -6.20 -0.83 5.29
CA HIS A 228 -6.21 -1.69 6.47
C HIS A 228 -5.38 -1.13 7.64
N ALA A 229 -4.76 0.03 7.45
CA ALA A 229 -3.97 0.71 8.47
C ALA A 229 -4.87 1.48 9.46
N SER A 230 -4.51 1.44 10.75
CA SER A 230 -5.06 2.34 11.75
C SER A 230 -4.54 3.77 11.57
N GLU A 231 -5.25 4.77 12.09
CA GLU A 231 -4.84 6.18 11.97
C GLU A 231 -3.40 6.47 12.45
N PRO A 232 -2.92 5.92 13.59
CA PRO A 232 -1.51 6.08 14.00
C PRO A 232 -0.52 5.45 13.02
N GLU A 233 -0.88 4.34 12.39
CA GLU A 233 -0.02 3.68 11.38
C GLU A 233 0.02 4.48 10.09
N LYS A 234 -1.13 5.02 9.66
CA LYS A 234 -1.22 5.94 8.53
C LYS A 234 -0.33 7.16 8.72
N GLN A 235 -0.30 7.76 9.92
CA GLN A 235 0.61 8.89 10.24
C GLN A 235 2.10 8.52 10.10
N ARG A 236 2.48 7.33 10.56
CA ARG A 236 3.86 6.85 10.44
C ARG A 236 4.25 6.53 9.00
N ILE A 237 3.32 6.02 8.21
CA ILE A 237 3.52 5.78 6.77
C ILE A 237 3.70 7.11 6.05
N TYR A 238 2.83 8.08 6.34
CA TYR A 238 2.91 9.43 5.81
C TYR A 238 4.27 10.09 6.07
N SER A 239 4.74 10.10 7.32
CA SER A 239 6.03 10.71 7.68
C SER A 239 7.23 10.06 7.00
N LYS A 240 7.20 8.73 6.79
CA LYS A 240 8.27 8.00 6.09
C LYS A 240 8.26 8.22 4.59
N LEU A 241 7.10 8.39 3.96
CA LEU A 241 6.99 8.68 2.54
C LEU A 241 7.37 10.14 2.24
N SER A 242 6.98 11.07 3.10
CA SER A 242 7.20 12.50 2.86
C SER A 242 8.65 12.95 2.98
N THR A 243 9.46 12.25 3.79
CA THR A 243 10.91 12.48 3.86
C THR A 243 11.61 12.10 2.55
N LYS A 244 11.05 11.20 1.75
CA LYS A 244 11.62 10.69 0.50
C LYS A 244 11.25 11.49 -0.76
N ILE A 245 10.25 12.37 -0.69
CA ILE A 245 9.83 13.23 -1.82
C ILE A 245 11.01 14.03 -2.40
N SER A 246 11.97 14.40 -1.56
CA SER A 246 13.12 15.21 -1.96
C SER A 246 14.17 14.45 -2.79
N SER A 247 14.08 13.11 -2.91
CA SER A 247 15.01 12.32 -3.73
C SER A 247 14.48 12.16 -5.16
N ALA A 248 15.32 12.49 -6.15
CA ALA A 248 15.01 12.43 -7.58
C ALA A 248 15.02 10.98 -8.13
N GLY A 249 14.29 10.08 -7.47
CA GLY A 249 14.10 8.68 -7.87
C GLY A 249 12.84 8.47 -8.70
N GLN A 250 12.74 7.32 -9.38
CA GLN A 250 11.57 6.91 -10.18
C GLN A 250 10.32 6.73 -9.30
N SER A 251 10.50 6.50 -7.98
CA SER A 251 9.41 6.42 -7.01
C SER A 251 8.77 7.75 -6.63
N SER A 252 9.44 8.88 -6.88
CA SER A 252 8.99 10.20 -6.44
C SER A 252 7.59 10.54 -6.95
N PHE A 253 7.27 10.19 -8.20
CA PHE A 253 5.95 10.37 -8.81
C PHE A 253 4.85 9.59 -8.07
N TYR A 254 5.07 8.29 -7.86
CA TYR A 254 4.10 7.41 -7.18
C TYR A 254 3.90 7.78 -5.70
N ILE A 255 4.98 8.23 -5.04
CA ILE A 255 4.94 8.72 -3.66
C ILE A 255 4.12 10.01 -3.57
N GLN A 256 4.32 10.95 -4.51
CA GLN A 256 3.50 12.18 -4.55
C GLN A 256 2.03 11.86 -4.81
N GLN A 257 1.76 10.93 -5.74
CA GLN A 257 0.39 10.54 -6.07
C GLN A 257 -0.34 9.92 -4.86
N ILE A 258 0.31 9.02 -4.12
CA ILE A 258 -0.34 8.37 -2.98
C ILE A 258 -0.54 9.31 -1.79
N LEU A 259 0.40 10.22 -1.56
CA LEU A 259 0.27 11.22 -0.51
C LEU A 259 -0.85 12.22 -0.82
N HIS A 260 -0.98 12.61 -2.08
CA HIS A 260 -2.08 13.46 -2.53
C HIS A 260 -3.46 12.76 -2.41
N GLU A 261 -3.56 11.50 -2.80
CA GLU A 261 -4.82 10.76 -2.79
C GLU A 261 -5.28 10.33 -1.39
N GLU A 262 -4.38 9.84 -0.54
CA GLU A 262 -4.72 9.18 0.73
C GLU A 262 -4.48 10.09 1.95
N PHE A 263 -3.66 11.13 1.82
CA PHE A 263 -3.30 12.05 2.90
C PHE A 263 -3.45 13.53 2.51
N PRO A 264 -4.60 13.94 1.96
CA PRO A 264 -4.76 15.29 1.45
C PRO A 264 -4.41 16.30 2.54
N GLU A 265 -5.10 16.31 3.68
CA GLU A 265 -4.96 17.33 4.73
C GLU A 265 -3.52 17.48 5.28
N GLN A 266 -2.77 16.38 5.41
CA GLN A 266 -1.47 16.36 6.09
C GLN A 266 -0.29 16.62 5.15
N TYR A 267 -0.44 16.22 3.89
CA TYR A 267 0.44 16.62 2.80
C TYR A 267 0.55 18.15 2.68
N PHE A 268 -0.54 18.87 3.00
CA PHE A 268 -0.56 20.33 3.00
C PHE A 268 0.22 20.97 4.16
N ASP A 269 0.31 20.33 5.33
CA ASP A 269 0.98 20.89 6.54
C ASP A 269 2.52 20.76 6.49
N GLN A 270 3.07 19.69 5.93
CA GLN A 270 4.54 19.53 5.82
C GLN A 270 5.16 20.39 4.72
N ASP A 271 4.41 20.67 3.64
CA ASP A 271 4.81 21.68 2.66
C ASP A 271 4.86 23.08 3.30
N GLN A 272 4.06 23.37 4.34
CA GLN A 272 4.18 24.61 5.12
C GLN A 272 5.41 24.61 6.06
N GLN A 273 5.71 23.53 6.78
CA GLN A 273 6.84 23.50 7.73
C GLN A 273 8.23 23.55 7.06
N LYS A 274 8.41 23.00 5.86
CA LYS A 274 9.66 23.16 5.08
C LYS A 274 9.90 24.62 4.65
N LEU A 275 8.85 25.45 4.61
CA LEU A 275 8.98 26.90 4.37
C LEU A 275 9.47 27.68 5.60
N ASP A 276 9.19 27.22 6.82
CA ASP A 276 9.57 27.92 8.06
C ASP A 276 11.00 27.56 8.51
N GLN A 277 11.48 26.34 8.26
CA GLN A 277 12.84 25.92 8.65
C GLN A 277 13.95 26.51 7.75
N THR A 278 13.60 27.04 6.57
CA THR A 278 14.56 27.69 5.67
C THR A 278 14.77 29.18 5.96
N SER A 279 14.05 29.77 6.93
CA SER A 279 14.18 31.19 7.28
C SER A 279 15.15 31.55 8.41
N GLU A 280 15.76 30.59 9.11
CA GLU A 280 16.60 30.91 10.29
C GLU A 280 18.12 30.82 10.09
N ASN A 281 18.62 30.21 9.01
CA ASN A 281 20.06 30.22 8.71
C ASN A 281 20.41 31.28 7.67
N GLY A 282 20.67 32.49 8.17
CA GLY A 282 21.10 33.63 7.38
C GLY A 282 22.39 33.38 6.59
N GLY A 283 22.33 33.67 5.29
CA GLY A 283 23.48 33.76 4.41
C GLY A 283 23.02 34.20 3.03
N HIS A 284 23.26 35.47 2.70
CA HIS A 284 22.93 36.13 1.44
C HIS A 284 22.91 35.20 0.21
N PHE A 285 21.72 34.73 -0.17
CA PHE A 285 21.48 34.25 -1.53
C PHE A 285 20.74 35.34 -2.30
N ASN A 286 21.45 35.86 -3.29
CA ASN A 286 21.11 36.93 -4.21
C ASN A 286 19.63 36.97 -4.65
N TYR A 287 19.05 38.17 -4.59
CA TYR A 287 17.76 38.54 -5.17
C TYR A 287 17.66 38.14 -6.66
N LYS A 288 17.11 36.96 -6.96
CA LYS A 288 16.53 36.62 -8.28
C LYS A 288 15.46 35.52 -8.29
N ASN A 289 15.05 35.00 -7.13
CA ASN A 289 13.92 34.09 -7.00
C ASN A 289 12.80 34.78 -6.21
N LYS A 290 11.81 35.37 -6.89
CA LYS A 290 10.49 35.58 -6.28
C LYS A 290 10.04 34.20 -5.79
N ARG A 291 10.00 33.99 -4.47
CA ARG A 291 9.55 32.73 -3.85
C ARG A 291 8.21 32.35 -4.50
N LEU A 292 8.18 31.19 -5.12
CA LEU A 292 7.05 30.64 -5.84
C LEU A 292 6.05 30.17 -4.78
N LEU A 293 5.12 31.06 -4.39
CA LEU A 293 4.10 30.75 -3.40
C LEU A 293 3.11 29.75 -4.02
N SER A 294 2.71 28.73 -3.27
CA SER A 294 1.62 27.84 -3.67
C SER A 294 0.30 28.61 -3.66
N ILE A 295 -0.68 28.14 -4.44
CA ILE A 295 -1.99 28.82 -4.53
C ILE A 295 -2.68 28.86 -3.16
N ARG A 296 -2.58 27.79 -2.38
CA ARG A 296 -3.12 27.73 -1.01
C ARG A 296 -2.40 28.64 -0.03
N GLN A 297 -1.09 28.85 -0.19
CA GLN A 297 -0.37 29.86 0.61
C GLN A 297 -0.91 31.26 0.33
N MET A 298 -1.23 31.57 -0.93
CA MET A 298 -1.84 32.84 -1.27
C MET A 298 -3.24 32.99 -0.67
N GLU A 299 -4.06 31.93 -0.69
CA GLU A 299 -5.37 31.93 -0.01
C GLU A 299 -5.24 32.20 1.49
N ASN A 300 -4.33 31.51 2.18
CA ASN A 300 -4.11 31.69 3.62
C ASN A 300 -3.55 33.08 3.98
N LEU A 301 -2.84 33.71 3.05
CA LEU A 301 -2.36 35.09 3.18
C LEU A 301 -3.42 36.13 2.76
N ASN A 302 -4.67 35.72 2.57
CA ASN A 302 -5.80 36.56 2.17
C ASN A 302 -5.55 37.30 0.84
N TYR A 303 -4.84 36.68 -0.10
CA TYR A 303 -4.74 37.22 -1.46
C TYR A 303 -6.12 37.22 -2.11
N THR A 304 -6.40 38.27 -2.86
CA THR A 304 -7.60 38.33 -3.71
C THR A 304 -7.48 37.35 -4.87
N ASP A 305 -8.63 36.89 -5.39
CA ASP A 305 -8.68 35.95 -6.52
C ASP A 305 -7.85 36.44 -7.74
N ASN A 306 -7.87 37.75 -8.01
CA ASN A 306 -7.06 38.38 -9.06
C ASN A 306 -5.55 38.30 -8.79
N GLN A 307 -5.13 38.48 -7.53
CA GLN A 307 -3.72 38.37 -7.16
C GLN A 307 -3.24 36.93 -7.25
N ILE A 308 -4.08 35.97 -6.86
CA ILE A 308 -3.81 34.53 -7.00
C ILE A 308 -3.65 34.17 -8.49
N HIS A 309 -4.59 34.58 -9.33
CA HIS A 309 -4.52 34.34 -10.78
C HIS A 309 -3.23 34.92 -11.38
N GLN A 310 -2.91 36.18 -11.08
CA GLN A 310 -1.71 36.84 -11.61
C GLN A 310 -0.44 36.11 -11.19
N ARG A 311 -0.34 35.70 -9.92
CA ARG A 311 0.83 34.98 -9.40
C ARG A 311 0.95 33.56 -9.94
N ALA A 312 -0.17 32.86 -10.13
CA ALA A 312 -0.18 31.56 -10.81
C ALA A 312 0.40 31.71 -12.22
N ARG A 313 -0.07 32.73 -12.96
CA ARG A 313 0.39 33.04 -14.32
C ARG A 313 1.86 33.43 -14.40
N GLU A 314 2.42 34.10 -13.39
CA GLU A 314 3.86 34.41 -13.32
C GLU A 314 4.73 33.14 -13.31
N SER A 315 4.19 32.00 -12.87
CA SER A 315 4.93 30.73 -12.75
C SER A 315 4.28 29.57 -13.50
N TRP A 316 3.59 29.89 -14.58
CA TRP A 316 2.73 28.98 -15.33
C TRP A 316 3.43 27.79 -15.99
N GLN A 317 4.76 27.84 -16.09
CA GLN A 317 5.58 26.74 -16.60
C GLN A 317 5.69 25.58 -15.61
N SER A 318 5.38 25.78 -14.32
CA SER A 318 5.36 24.71 -13.33
C SER A 318 4.03 23.94 -13.41
N PRO A 319 4.04 22.63 -13.74
CA PRO A 319 2.84 21.81 -13.73
C PRO A 319 2.16 21.77 -12.36
N THR A 320 2.97 21.75 -11.28
CA THR A 320 2.49 21.78 -9.89
C THR A 320 1.64 23.01 -9.59
N ILE A 321 2.07 24.20 -10.05
CA ILE A 321 1.29 25.44 -9.85
C ILE A 321 -0.01 25.41 -10.65
N ARG A 322 0.01 24.89 -11.88
CA ARG A 322 -1.22 24.73 -12.67
C ARG A 322 -2.19 23.78 -12.00
N SER A 323 -1.74 22.62 -11.51
CA SER A 323 -2.59 21.68 -10.76
C SER A 323 -3.19 22.30 -9.50
N GLN A 324 -2.39 23.00 -8.70
CA GLN A 324 -2.89 23.71 -7.51
C GLN A 324 -3.91 24.80 -7.87
N TYR A 325 -3.70 25.49 -8.99
CA TYR A 325 -4.63 26.51 -9.45
C TYR A 325 -5.94 25.90 -9.97
N ILE A 326 -5.88 24.74 -10.65
CA ILE A 326 -7.07 23.96 -11.03
C ILE A 326 -7.86 23.57 -9.79
N ASP A 327 -7.22 23.04 -8.75
CA ASP A 327 -7.89 22.66 -7.50
C ASP A 327 -8.60 23.84 -6.84
N TYR A 328 -7.92 24.99 -6.78
CA TYR A 328 -8.49 26.24 -6.30
C TYR A 328 -9.74 26.65 -7.08
N LEU A 329 -9.68 26.65 -8.41
CA LEU A 329 -10.83 26.94 -9.28
C LEU A 329 -11.97 25.94 -9.06
N MET A 330 -11.66 24.66 -8.88
CA MET A 330 -12.63 23.60 -8.62
C MET A 330 -13.36 23.79 -7.29
N GLN A 331 -12.65 24.21 -6.24
CA GLN A 331 -13.25 24.55 -4.94
C GLN A 331 -14.17 25.77 -5.03
N LYS A 332 -13.75 26.81 -5.74
CA LYS A 332 -14.55 28.01 -6.01
C LYS A 332 -15.72 27.77 -6.98
N ARG A 333 -15.81 26.57 -7.55
CA ARG A 333 -16.80 26.18 -8.59
C ARG A 333 -16.66 26.99 -9.89
N ALA A 334 -15.48 27.57 -10.14
CA ALA A 334 -15.12 28.27 -11.36
C ALA A 334 -14.74 27.27 -12.47
N TYR A 335 -15.72 26.45 -12.88
CA TYR A 335 -15.47 25.27 -13.71
C TYR A 335 -15.00 25.59 -15.14
N GLU A 336 -15.51 26.66 -15.76
CA GLU A 336 -15.10 27.03 -17.13
C GLU A 336 -13.64 27.52 -17.19
N GLU A 337 -13.18 28.21 -16.15
CA GLU A 337 -11.78 28.60 -16.02
C GLU A 337 -10.91 27.37 -15.77
N ALA A 338 -11.34 26.43 -14.91
CA ALA A 338 -10.62 25.18 -14.68
C ALA A 338 -10.45 24.37 -15.97
N ILE A 339 -11.50 24.29 -16.81
CA ILE A 339 -11.44 23.67 -18.14
C ILE A 339 -10.38 24.35 -19.02
N THR A 340 -10.35 25.68 -19.02
CA THR A 340 -9.39 26.45 -19.82
C THR A 340 -7.96 26.12 -19.39
N VAL A 341 -7.69 26.10 -18.09
CA VAL A 341 -6.37 25.78 -17.53
C VAL A 341 -5.97 24.34 -17.81
N LEU A 342 -6.89 23.39 -17.70
CA LEU A 342 -6.64 21.98 -18.02
C LEU A 342 -6.28 21.78 -19.50
N ASN A 343 -7.03 22.39 -20.42
CA ASN A 343 -6.72 22.34 -21.85
C ASN A 343 -5.35 22.95 -22.16
N GLU A 344 -5.02 24.09 -21.53
CA GLU A 344 -3.71 24.72 -21.66
C GLU A 344 -2.59 23.81 -21.11
N SER A 345 -2.84 23.14 -19.99
CA SER A 345 -1.88 22.22 -19.36
C SER A 345 -1.60 21.00 -20.22
N ILE A 346 -2.61 20.46 -20.92
CA ILE A 346 -2.42 19.37 -21.90
C ILE A 346 -1.44 19.78 -23.00
N VAL A 347 -1.49 21.02 -23.48
CA VAL A 347 -0.57 21.51 -24.52
C VAL A 347 0.85 21.71 -23.97
N LEU A 348 0.97 22.22 -22.75
CA LEU A 348 2.27 22.48 -22.13
C LEU A 348 2.97 21.19 -21.68
N ASP A 349 2.22 20.18 -21.24
CA ASP A 349 2.73 18.90 -20.73
C ASP A 349 2.82 17.80 -21.79
N GLN A 350 2.72 18.12 -23.09
CA GLN A 350 2.78 17.14 -24.19
C GLN A 350 4.02 16.22 -24.16
N HIS A 351 5.09 16.67 -23.50
CA HIS A 351 6.32 15.91 -23.32
C HIS A 351 6.21 14.77 -22.29
N SER A 352 5.14 14.74 -21.49
CA SER A 352 4.87 13.72 -20.47
C SER A 352 3.49 13.08 -20.70
N SER A 353 3.49 11.84 -21.19
CA SER A 353 2.27 11.08 -21.46
C SER A 353 1.39 10.91 -20.21
N ASP A 354 2.00 10.69 -19.05
CA ASP A 354 1.29 10.51 -17.79
C ASP A 354 0.57 11.78 -17.35
N MET A 355 1.22 12.94 -17.47
CA MET A 355 0.62 14.24 -17.12
C MET A 355 -0.55 14.59 -18.05
N VAL A 356 -0.39 14.38 -19.36
CA VAL A 356 -1.49 14.57 -20.32
C VAL A 356 -2.68 13.68 -19.96
N THR A 357 -2.41 12.40 -19.65
CA THR A 357 -3.44 11.44 -19.26
C THR A 357 -4.20 11.91 -18.01
N LEU A 358 -3.49 12.40 -16.99
CA LEU A 358 -4.10 12.96 -15.77
C LEU A 358 -5.02 14.15 -16.07
N HIS A 359 -4.55 15.12 -16.86
CA HIS A 359 -5.34 16.30 -17.23
C HIS A 359 -6.60 15.91 -18.03
N ARG A 360 -6.49 14.90 -18.91
CA ARG A 360 -7.65 14.37 -19.66
C ARG A 360 -8.66 13.67 -18.76
N TYR A 361 -8.22 12.92 -17.76
CA TYR A 361 -9.13 12.36 -16.76
C TYR A 361 -9.85 13.43 -15.96
N ALA A 362 -9.14 14.50 -15.56
CA ALA A 362 -9.75 15.65 -14.88
C ALA A 362 -10.80 16.34 -15.76
N LEU A 363 -10.50 16.62 -17.04
CA LEU A 363 -11.46 17.17 -18.00
C LEU A 363 -12.66 16.26 -18.21
N LYS A 364 -12.43 14.95 -18.38
CA LYS A 364 -13.49 13.95 -18.51
C LYS A 364 -14.46 14.06 -17.32
N ASN A 365 -13.94 14.01 -16.09
CA ASN A 365 -14.79 14.06 -14.89
C ASN A 365 -15.54 15.40 -14.78
N LEU A 366 -14.90 16.50 -15.17
CA LEU A 366 -15.51 17.82 -15.14
C LEU A 366 -16.62 17.99 -16.18
N TYR A 367 -16.41 17.55 -17.42
CA TYR A 367 -17.44 17.55 -18.46
C TYR A 367 -18.63 16.66 -18.10
N HIS A 368 -18.39 15.52 -17.46
CA HIS A 368 -19.46 14.68 -16.93
C HIS A 368 -20.30 15.44 -15.89
N LYS A 369 -19.63 16.09 -14.93
CA LYS A 369 -20.29 16.88 -13.87
C LYS A 369 -21.13 18.03 -14.42
N LEU A 370 -20.66 18.68 -15.48
CA LEU A 370 -21.37 19.79 -16.15
C LEU A 370 -22.44 19.33 -17.14
N GLY A 371 -22.60 18.01 -17.37
CA GLY A 371 -23.53 17.48 -18.35
C GLY A 371 -23.14 17.75 -19.81
N LYS A 372 -21.88 18.12 -20.09
CA LYS A 372 -21.35 18.35 -21.45
C LYS A 372 -21.02 17.01 -22.12
N LYS A 373 -22.04 16.33 -22.65
CA LYS A 373 -21.97 14.93 -23.12
C LYS A 373 -20.97 14.72 -24.26
N GLU A 374 -20.96 15.62 -25.24
CA GLU A 374 -20.11 15.51 -26.43
C GLU A 374 -18.63 15.62 -26.05
N LEU A 375 -18.28 16.63 -25.24
CA LEU A 375 -16.92 16.85 -24.75
C LEU A 375 -16.47 15.72 -23.80
N TYR A 376 -17.38 15.18 -23.00
CA TYR A 376 -17.09 14.01 -22.16
C TYR A 376 -16.72 12.78 -23.01
N ALA A 377 -17.50 12.51 -24.05
CA ALA A 377 -17.22 11.40 -24.98
C ALA A 377 -15.89 11.60 -25.72
N GLU A 378 -15.60 12.83 -26.15
CA GLU A 378 -14.33 13.18 -26.81
C GLU A 378 -13.12 12.91 -25.91
N GLN A 379 -13.16 13.28 -24.62
CA GLN A 379 -12.05 12.98 -23.70
C GLN A 379 -11.86 11.48 -23.49
N ILE A 380 -12.93 10.69 -23.44
CA ILE A 380 -12.81 9.22 -23.38
C ILE A 380 -12.17 8.67 -24.65
N LEU A 381 -12.54 9.19 -25.83
CA LEU A 381 -11.90 8.80 -27.08
C LEU A 381 -10.40 9.10 -27.08
N HIS A 382 -9.98 10.28 -26.61
CA HIS A 382 -8.55 10.58 -26.46
C HIS A 382 -7.84 9.58 -25.56
N LEU A 383 -8.38 9.32 -24.37
CA LEU A 383 -7.80 8.38 -23.40
C LEU A 383 -7.66 6.96 -23.99
N LEU A 384 -8.65 6.50 -24.77
CA LEU A 384 -8.60 5.19 -25.43
C LEU A 384 -7.55 5.13 -26.54
N LEU A 385 -7.37 6.21 -27.30
CA LEU A 385 -6.46 6.24 -28.45
C LEU A 385 -4.99 6.43 -28.04
N GLU A 386 -4.77 7.21 -26.99
CA GLU A 386 -3.44 7.50 -26.44
C GLU A 386 -2.92 6.35 -25.57
N GLY A 387 -3.81 5.55 -24.97
CA GLY A 387 -3.43 4.37 -24.19
C GLY A 387 -2.80 3.23 -25.01
N GLU A 388 -1.88 2.49 -24.39
CA GLU A 388 -1.24 1.30 -24.98
C GLU A 388 -2.15 0.07 -24.96
N THR A 389 -3.01 -0.04 -23.95
CA THR A 389 -3.94 -1.15 -23.74
C THR A 389 -5.39 -0.67 -23.87
N VAL A 390 -6.28 -1.56 -24.30
CA VAL A 390 -7.70 -1.22 -24.45
C VAL A 390 -8.39 -1.24 -23.08
N ASP A 391 -8.76 -0.05 -22.57
CA ASP A 391 -9.53 0.08 -21.33
C ASP A 391 -11.03 -0.15 -21.57
N MET A 392 -11.50 -1.33 -21.17
CA MET A 392 -12.92 -1.71 -21.29
C MET A 392 -13.87 -0.87 -20.42
N ASN A 393 -13.41 -0.26 -19.33
CA ASN A 393 -14.25 0.62 -18.50
C ASN A 393 -14.51 1.94 -19.23
N LEU A 394 -13.51 2.48 -19.93
CA LEU A 394 -13.67 3.64 -20.78
C LEU A 394 -14.59 3.35 -21.96
N ILE A 395 -14.46 2.19 -22.62
CA ILE A 395 -15.39 1.75 -23.67
C ILE A 395 -16.83 1.70 -23.15
N HIS A 396 -17.05 1.11 -21.97
CA HIS A 396 -18.39 1.03 -21.38
C HIS A 396 -18.98 2.41 -21.04
N GLN A 397 -18.15 3.32 -20.53
CA GLN A 397 -18.55 4.71 -20.27
C GLN A 397 -18.94 5.41 -21.58
N LEU A 398 -18.13 5.27 -22.62
CA LEU A 398 -18.41 5.83 -23.95
C LEU A 398 -19.67 5.24 -24.56
N LYS A 399 -19.87 3.93 -24.49
CA LYS A 399 -21.07 3.27 -25.02
C LYS A 399 -22.36 3.82 -24.40
N LYS A 400 -22.34 4.18 -23.12
CA LYS A 400 -23.49 4.78 -22.43
C LYS A 400 -23.83 6.20 -22.90
N THR A 401 -22.89 6.92 -23.53
CA THR A 401 -23.15 8.27 -24.01
C THR A 401 -23.88 8.29 -25.35
N TYR A 402 -23.87 7.18 -26.08
CA TYR A 402 -24.48 7.07 -27.40
C TYR A 402 -25.75 6.22 -27.37
N SER A 403 -26.65 6.50 -28.31
CA SER A 403 -27.74 5.58 -28.63
C SER A 403 -27.18 4.31 -29.28
N ILE A 404 -28.01 3.26 -29.36
CA ILE A 404 -27.62 1.98 -29.96
C ILE A 404 -27.17 2.17 -31.42
N ASP A 405 -27.89 2.98 -32.18
CA ASP A 405 -27.63 3.21 -33.61
C ASP A 405 -26.33 4.02 -33.83
N GLN A 406 -26.10 5.05 -33.01
CA GLN A 406 -24.86 5.85 -33.09
C GLN A 406 -23.64 5.08 -32.59
N TRP A 407 -23.82 4.19 -31.61
CA TRP A 407 -22.73 3.39 -31.09
C TRP A 407 -22.13 2.47 -32.15
N GLU A 408 -22.94 1.96 -33.08
CA GLU A 408 -22.46 1.07 -34.13
C GLU A 408 -21.37 1.73 -34.97
N GLU A 409 -21.59 2.95 -35.46
CA GLU A 409 -20.59 3.69 -36.24
C GLU A 409 -19.32 4.01 -35.43
N VAL A 410 -19.50 4.48 -34.20
CA VAL A 410 -18.37 4.81 -33.29
C VAL A 410 -17.55 3.54 -32.97
N ARG A 411 -18.22 2.42 -32.75
CA ARG A 411 -17.61 1.13 -32.45
C ARG A 411 -16.75 0.63 -33.61
N GLU A 412 -17.26 0.68 -34.84
CA GLU A 412 -16.48 0.25 -36.02
C GLU A 412 -15.22 1.11 -36.20
N ASN A 413 -15.33 2.43 -36.01
CA ASN A 413 -14.17 3.32 -36.05
C ASN A 413 -13.14 2.97 -34.95
N LEU A 414 -13.60 2.63 -33.74
CA LEU A 414 -12.74 2.23 -32.65
C LEU A 414 -12.02 0.91 -32.91
N PHE A 415 -12.68 -0.06 -33.54
CA PHE A 415 -12.02 -1.30 -33.94
C PHE A 415 -10.83 -1.05 -34.87
N GLU A 416 -11.00 -0.20 -35.88
CA GLU A 416 -9.91 0.15 -36.80
C GLU A 416 -8.76 0.88 -36.12
N LYS A 417 -9.06 1.83 -35.23
CA LYS A 417 -8.03 2.61 -34.53
C LYS A 417 -7.28 1.81 -33.46
N LEU A 418 -7.94 0.84 -32.82
CA LEU A 418 -7.38 0.06 -31.71
C LEU A 418 -6.87 -1.32 -32.13
N LYS A 419 -6.92 -1.68 -33.42
CA LYS A 419 -6.60 -3.05 -33.90
C LYS A 419 -5.22 -3.59 -33.53
N TYR A 420 -4.25 -2.72 -33.27
CA TYR A 420 -2.89 -3.09 -32.87
C TYR A 420 -2.61 -2.90 -31.37
N ARG A 421 -3.62 -2.49 -30.59
CA ARG A 421 -3.49 -2.31 -29.14
C ARG A 421 -3.58 -3.64 -28.41
N THR A 422 -2.91 -3.72 -27.27
CA THR A 422 -2.99 -4.89 -26.39
C THR A 422 -4.41 -5.05 -25.87
N ASP A 423 -4.86 -6.30 -25.73
CA ASP A 423 -6.21 -6.68 -25.28
C ASP A 423 -7.38 -6.26 -26.20
N VAL A 424 -7.13 -5.83 -27.44
CA VAL A 424 -8.21 -5.55 -28.40
C VAL A 424 -9.13 -6.77 -28.65
N GLY A 425 -8.59 -7.99 -28.51
CA GLY A 425 -9.40 -9.22 -28.56
C GLY A 425 -10.53 -9.25 -27.52
N LEU A 426 -10.31 -8.67 -26.34
CA LEU A 426 -11.34 -8.57 -25.30
C LEU A 426 -12.48 -7.66 -25.76
N PHE A 427 -12.15 -6.55 -26.42
CA PHE A 427 -13.14 -5.63 -26.97
C PHE A 427 -14.01 -6.30 -28.04
N TYR A 428 -13.39 -7.00 -29.00
CA TYR A 428 -14.13 -7.76 -30.02
C TYR A 428 -15.05 -8.81 -29.40
N SER A 429 -14.57 -9.53 -28.37
CA SER A 429 -15.35 -10.57 -27.69
C SER A 429 -16.61 -10.02 -27.00
N LYS A 430 -16.50 -8.84 -26.37
CA LYS A 430 -17.60 -8.20 -25.64
C LYS A 430 -18.66 -7.62 -26.58
N GLU A 431 -18.23 -7.07 -27.71
CA GLU A 431 -19.13 -6.58 -28.76
C GLU A 431 -19.60 -7.70 -29.72
N ARG A 432 -19.25 -8.96 -29.45
CA ARG A 432 -19.64 -10.16 -30.23
C ARG A 432 -19.20 -10.11 -31.70
N ARG A 433 -18.11 -9.42 -31.99
CA ARG A 433 -17.46 -9.38 -33.30
C ARG A 433 -16.45 -10.50 -33.43
N TYR A 434 -16.98 -11.72 -33.53
CA TYR A 434 -16.18 -12.94 -33.57
C TYR A 434 -15.37 -13.10 -34.87
N ASP A 435 -15.79 -12.43 -35.94
CA ASP A 435 -15.06 -12.30 -37.19
C ASP A 435 -13.71 -11.59 -36.98
N LEU A 436 -13.72 -10.41 -36.35
CA LEU A 436 -12.50 -9.66 -36.04
C LEU A 436 -11.66 -10.36 -34.96
N LEU A 437 -12.32 -10.99 -33.99
CA LEU A 437 -11.65 -11.78 -32.96
C LEU A 437 -10.88 -12.97 -33.55
N LEU A 438 -11.45 -13.66 -34.54
CA LEU A 438 -10.79 -14.75 -35.22
C LEU A 438 -9.53 -14.26 -35.95
N ASP A 439 -9.64 -13.18 -36.74
CA ASP A 439 -8.50 -12.61 -37.47
C ASP A 439 -7.36 -12.21 -36.51
N TYR A 440 -7.70 -11.55 -35.40
CA TYR A 440 -6.75 -11.23 -34.33
C TYR A 440 -6.06 -12.49 -33.77
N VAL A 441 -6.83 -13.52 -33.41
CA VAL A 441 -6.29 -14.78 -32.87
C VAL A 441 -5.39 -15.51 -33.87
N LEU A 442 -5.75 -15.52 -35.15
CA LEU A 442 -4.95 -16.19 -36.19
C LEU A 442 -3.60 -15.49 -36.42
N LYS A 443 -3.59 -14.15 -36.40
CA LYS A 443 -2.39 -13.31 -36.54
C LYS A 443 -1.50 -13.33 -35.30
N SER A 444 -2.08 -13.48 -34.12
CA SER A 444 -1.33 -13.56 -32.87
C SER A 444 -0.38 -14.78 -32.85
N PRO A 445 0.86 -14.62 -32.36
CA PRO A 445 1.81 -15.73 -32.29
C PRO A 445 1.41 -16.73 -31.20
N GLY A 446 1.55 -18.03 -31.48
CA GLY A 446 1.28 -19.07 -30.49
C GLY A 446 -0.22 -19.35 -30.30
N LEU A 447 -0.57 -19.93 -29.14
CA LEU A 447 -1.93 -20.38 -28.82
C LEU A 447 -2.54 -19.71 -27.59
N GLU A 448 -1.90 -18.68 -27.04
CA GLU A 448 -2.36 -18.02 -25.82
C GLU A 448 -3.69 -17.31 -26.05
N GLU A 449 -3.78 -16.45 -27.07
CA GLU A 449 -5.03 -15.79 -27.44
C GLU A 449 -6.08 -16.78 -27.99
N ALA A 450 -5.63 -17.82 -28.70
CA ALA A 450 -6.51 -18.87 -29.22
C ALA A 450 -7.22 -19.65 -28.10
N SER A 451 -6.49 -20.02 -27.05
CA SER A 451 -7.04 -20.67 -25.86
C SER A 451 -7.90 -19.71 -25.05
N ARG A 452 -7.46 -18.45 -24.85
CA ARG A 452 -8.21 -17.41 -24.12
C ARG A 452 -9.62 -17.20 -24.68
N TYR A 453 -9.78 -17.21 -26.00
CA TYR A 453 -11.08 -17.01 -26.67
C TYR A 453 -11.71 -18.28 -27.22
N PHE A 454 -11.18 -19.46 -26.88
CA PHE A 454 -11.57 -20.75 -27.44
C PHE A 454 -13.08 -21.02 -27.32
N SER A 455 -13.67 -20.73 -26.15
CA SER A 455 -15.08 -20.98 -25.87
C SER A 455 -16.04 -20.18 -26.77
N PHE A 456 -15.62 -18.98 -27.18
CA PHE A 456 -16.38 -18.11 -28.08
C PHE A 456 -16.23 -18.54 -29.54
N LEU A 457 -15.00 -18.81 -29.97
CA LEU A 457 -14.67 -19.08 -31.36
C LEU A 457 -14.99 -20.52 -31.80
N ARG A 458 -14.93 -21.52 -30.89
CA ARG A 458 -15.20 -22.93 -31.20
C ARG A 458 -16.57 -23.17 -31.85
N LYS A 459 -17.59 -22.40 -31.47
CA LYS A 459 -18.95 -22.61 -31.98
C LYS A 459 -19.14 -22.15 -33.43
N GLN A 460 -18.43 -21.08 -33.81
CA GLN A 460 -18.65 -20.41 -35.09
C GLN A 460 -17.53 -20.71 -36.10
N PHE A 461 -16.30 -20.92 -35.63
CA PHE A 461 -15.11 -21.08 -36.47
C PHE A 461 -14.25 -22.29 -36.04
N PRO A 462 -14.82 -23.50 -35.90
CA PRO A 462 -14.07 -24.67 -35.43
C PRO A 462 -12.92 -25.08 -36.35
N GLU A 463 -13.11 -24.98 -37.67
CA GLU A 463 -12.10 -25.39 -38.66
C GLU A 463 -10.87 -24.46 -38.65
N ALA A 464 -11.08 -23.15 -38.60
CA ALA A 464 -10.00 -22.16 -38.55
C ALA A 464 -9.17 -22.29 -37.26
N LEU A 465 -9.83 -22.52 -36.12
CA LEU A 465 -9.15 -22.81 -34.87
C LEU A 465 -8.35 -24.12 -34.96
N LEU A 466 -8.94 -25.19 -35.50
CA LEU A 466 -8.28 -26.47 -35.65
C LEU A 466 -6.95 -26.32 -36.42
N GLN A 467 -6.97 -25.60 -37.54
CA GLN A 467 -5.77 -25.34 -38.34
C GLN A 467 -4.69 -24.55 -37.58
N LYS A 468 -5.08 -23.52 -36.83
CA LYS A 468 -4.15 -22.74 -35.99
C LYS A 468 -3.51 -23.60 -34.91
N TYR A 469 -4.31 -24.39 -34.19
CA TYR A 469 -3.80 -25.33 -33.18
C TYR A 469 -2.84 -26.33 -33.78
N GLU A 470 -3.22 -26.96 -34.89
CA GLU A 470 -2.38 -27.90 -35.62
C GLU A 470 -1.02 -27.32 -36.02
N TYR A 471 -1.00 -26.11 -36.56
CA TYR A 471 0.23 -25.42 -36.97
C TYR A 471 1.12 -25.10 -35.77
N GLU A 472 0.55 -24.48 -34.74
CA GLU A 472 1.30 -24.00 -33.56
C GLU A 472 1.78 -25.15 -32.68
N LEU A 473 1.01 -26.24 -32.55
CA LEU A 473 1.42 -27.43 -31.81
C LEU A 473 2.58 -28.15 -32.49
N ARG A 474 2.61 -28.24 -33.82
CA ARG A 474 3.76 -28.79 -34.56
C ARG A 474 5.02 -27.95 -34.34
N ARG A 475 4.89 -26.62 -34.36
CA ARG A 475 6.00 -25.70 -34.06
C ARG A 475 6.48 -25.85 -32.62
N MET A 476 5.56 -25.88 -31.66
CA MET A 476 5.85 -26.09 -30.25
C MET A 476 6.56 -27.43 -30.00
N ALA A 477 6.15 -28.49 -30.70
CA ALA A 477 6.80 -29.80 -30.60
C ALA A 477 8.24 -29.78 -31.12
N ALA A 478 8.54 -29.01 -32.17
CA ALA A 478 9.89 -28.89 -32.71
C ALA A 478 10.87 -28.21 -31.73
N GLU A 479 10.46 -27.07 -31.16
CA GLU A 479 11.28 -26.19 -30.34
C GLU A 479 11.42 -26.64 -28.87
N THR A 480 10.42 -27.36 -28.35
CA THR A 480 10.36 -27.70 -26.92
C THR A 480 11.38 -28.78 -26.53
N THR A 481 12.06 -28.59 -25.39
CA THR A 481 12.98 -29.59 -24.81
C THR A 481 12.63 -30.01 -23.37
N THR A 482 11.70 -29.32 -22.70
CA THR A 482 11.42 -29.52 -21.27
C THR A 482 10.11 -30.27 -21.00
N ARG A 483 10.06 -31.04 -19.91
CA ARG A 483 8.88 -31.82 -19.50
C ARG A 483 7.63 -30.95 -19.27
N LEU A 484 7.80 -29.80 -18.62
CA LEU A 484 6.71 -28.85 -18.37
C LEU A 484 6.04 -28.35 -19.66
N ARG A 485 6.84 -28.05 -20.69
CA ARG A 485 6.30 -27.60 -21.98
C ARG A 485 5.63 -28.73 -22.76
N TYR A 486 6.11 -29.98 -22.67
CA TYR A 486 5.39 -31.13 -23.23
C TYR A 486 4.04 -31.35 -22.55
N HIS A 487 3.96 -31.11 -21.24
CA HIS A 487 2.69 -31.16 -20.52
C HIS A 487 1.74 -30.04 -20.99
N LYS A 488 2.21 -28.79 -21.11
CA LYS A 488 1.41 -27.68 -21.70
C LYS A 488 0.91 -28.02 -23.10
N MET A 489 1.77 -28.60 -23.94
CA MET A 489 1.40 -29.06 -25.28
C MET A 489 0.30 -30.12 -25.24
N ALA A 490 0.36 -31.08 -24.31
CA ALA A 490 -0.66 -32.10 -24.16
C ALA A 490 -2.02 -31.51 -23.74
N LEU A 491 -2.03 -30.51 -22.85
CA LEU A 491 -3.25 -29.79 -22.48
C LEU A 491 -3.88 -29.06 -23.67
N LEU A 492 -3.07 -28.42 -24.51
CA LEU A 492 -3.54 -27.74 -25.72
C LEU A 492 -4.06 -28.73 -26.79
N ILE A 493 -3.44 -29.91 -26.92
CA ILE A 493 -3.98 -31.00 -27.76
C ILE A 493 -5.33 -31.49 -27.22
N ALA A 494 -5.48 -31.60 -25.91
CA ALA A 494 -6.76 -31.98 -25.29
C ALA A 494 -7.84 -30.91 -25.53
N GLU A 495 -7.49 -29.62 -25.45
CA GLU A 495 -8.40 -28.52 -25.78
C GLU A 495 -8.84 -28.57 -27.25
N MET A 496 -7.90 -28.76 -28.18
CA MET A 496 -8.15 -28.99 -29.62
C MET A 496 -9.08 -30.21 -29.86
N ALA A 497 -8.95 -31.27 -29.06
CA ALA A 497 -9.81 -32.46 -29.16
C ALA A 497 -11.28 -32.20 -28.81
N THR A 498 -11.60 -31.06 -28.20
CA THR A 498 -12.99 -30.65 -27.91
C THR A 498 -13.67 -29.92 -29.07
N LEU A 499 -12.94 -29.63 -30.15
CA LEU A 499 -13.51 -29.05 -31.37
C LEU A 499 -14.37 -30.07 -32.13
N PRO A 500 -15.47 -29.64 -32.78
CA PRO A 500 -16.22 -30.49 -33.70
C PRO A 500 -15.32 -31.12 -34.76
N SER A 501 -15.47 -32.43 -35.00
CA SER A 501 -14.77 -33.17 -36.06
C SER A 501 -13.23 -33.20 -35.95
N SER A 502 -12.64 -32.87 -34.78
CA SER A 502 -11.18 -32.83 -34.61
C SER A 502 -10.52 -34.17 -34.29
N THR A 503 -11.31 -35.21 -33.98
CA THR A 503 -10.79 -36.51 -33.50
C THR A 503 -9.74 -37.11 -34.44
N ILE A 504 -10.01 -37.08 -35.75
CA ILE A 504 -9.09 -37.60 -36.77
C ILE A 504 -7.81 -36.76 -36.81
N SER A 505 -7.94 -35.43 -36.85
CA SER A 505 -6.80 -34.49 -36.81
C SER A 505 -5.92 -34.69 -35.59
N VAL A 506 -6.51 -34.86 -34.40
CA VAL A 506 -5.77 -35.10 -33.15
C VAL A 506 -5.03 -36.44 -33.20
N GLN A 507 -5.68 -37.51 -33.67
CA GLN A 507 -5.03 -38.82 -33.79
C GLN A 507 -3.87 -38.78 -34.79
N LEU A 508 -4.04 -38.11 -35.93
CA LEU A 508 -3.00 -37.91 -36.93
C LEU A 508 -1.84 -37.10 -36.37
N LEU A 509 -2.11 -36.00 -35.66
CA LEU A 509 -1.09 -35.17 -35.03
C LEU A 509 -0.30 -35.96 -33.97
N ILE A 510 -0.97 -36.71 -33.09
CA ILE A 510 -0.30 -37.54 -32.09
C ILE A 510 0.60 -38.58 -32.76
N LYS A 511 0.12 -39.24 -33.82
CA LYS A 511 0.89 -40.23 -34.58
C LYS A 511 2.12 -39.60 -35.23
N GLU A 512 1.94 -38.47 -35.92
CA GLU A 512 3.01 -37.71 -36.57
C GLU A 512 4.11 -37.31 -35.57
N LEU A 513 3.73 -36.77 -34.41
CA LEU A 513 4.68 -36.36 -33.38
C LEU A 513 5.47 -37.54 -32.79
N LYS A 514 4.83 -38.71 -32.61
CA LYS A 514 5.50 -39.94 -32.13
C LYS A 514 6.52 -40.45 -33.15
N GLU A 515 6.19 -40.44 -34.43
CA GLU A 515 7.07 -40.88 -35.52
C GLU A 515 8.25 -39.93 -35.71
N LYS A 516 8.02 -38.61 -35.62
CA LYS A 516 9.06 -37.58 -35.81
C LYS A 516 10.03 -37.48 -34.62
N TYR A 517 9.57 -37.78 -33.39
CA TYR A 517 10.35 -37.61 -32.18
C TYR A 517 10.47 -38.87 -31.28
N PRO A 518 10.95 -40.02 -31.82
CA PRO A 518 10.93 -41.30 -31.11
C PRO A 518 11.84 -41.36 -29.87
N ARG A 519 12.83 -40.45 -29.77
CA ARG A 519 13.79 -40.40 -28.65
C ARG A 519 13.33 -39.50 -27.49
N ARG A 520 12.23 -38.75 -27.64
CA ARG A 520 11.74 -37.79 -26.64
C ARG A 520 10.79 -38.47 -25.64
N LYS A 521 11.33 -39.30 -24.75
CA LYS A 521 10.55 -40.14 -23.80
C LYS A 521 9.46 -39.38 -23.03
N ALA A 522 9.78 -38.21 -22.47
CA ALA A 522 8.83 -37.39 -21.72
C ALA A 522 7.66 -36.88 -22.58
N MET A 523 7.89 -36.54 -23.85
CA MET A 523 6.82 -36.16 -24.78
C MET A 523 5.92 -37.37 -25.07
N LEU A 524 6.53 -38.52 -25.37
CA LEU A 524 5.80 -39.76 -25.67
C LEU A 524 4.92 -40.21 -24.49
N GLU A 525 5.37 -40.02 -23.26
CA GLU A 525 4.57 -40.29 -22.05
C GLU A 525 3.30 -39.43 -22.00
N GLU A 526 3.42 -38.12 -22.23
CA GLU A 526 2.27 -37.20 -22.22
C GLU A 526 1.31 -37.50 -23.38
N LEU A 527 1.82 -37.78 -24.58
CA LEU A 527 0.98 -38.14 -25.74
C LEU A 527 0.25 -39.49 -25.56
N LYS A 528 0.89 -40.49 -24.92
CA LYS A 528 0.24 -41.78 -24.62
C LYS A 528 -0.93 -41.64 -23.64
N LYS A 529 -0.87 -40.68 -22.72
CA LYS A 529 -2.00 -40.40 -21.81
C LYS A 529 -3.21 -39.89 -22.60
N LEU A 530 -3.00 -38.98 -23.56
CA LEU A 530 -4.06 -38.45 -24.41
C LEU A 530 -4.69 -39.51 -25.32
N GLU A 531 -3.87 -40.38 -25.91
CA GLU A 531 -4.32 -41.44 -26.81
C GLU A 531 -5.30 -42.43 -26.14
N LYS A 532 -5.18 -42.65 -24.82
CA LYS A 532 -6.14 -43.47 -24.07
C LYS A 532 -7.52 -42.82 -23.94
N THR A 533 -7.57 -41.49 -23.99
CA THR A 533 -8.79 -40.69 -23.80
C THR A 533 -9.60 -40.53 -25.09
N TYR A 534 -8.94 -40.56 -26.26
CA TYR A 534 -9.55 -40.28 -27.57
C TYR A 534 -9.53 -41.49 -28.52
N LYS A 535 -9.62 -42.69 -27.95
CA LYS A 535 -9.68 -43.97 -28.67
C LYS A 535 -11.10 -44.31 -29.14
#